data_AF-A0A7K2VVI4-F1
#
_entry.id   AF-A0A7K2VVI4-F1
#
_cell.length_a   1.000
_cell.length_b   1.000
_cell.length_c   1.000
_cell.angle_alpha   90.00
_cell.angle_beta   90.00
_cell.angle_gamma   90.00
#
_symmetry.space_group_name_H-M   'P 1'
#
loop_
_entity.id
_entity.type
_entity.pdbx_description
1 polymer ?
#
loop_
_entity_poly.entity_id
_entity_poly.type
_entity_poly.pdbx_seq_one_letter_code
_entity_poly.pdbx_strand_id
1 'polypeptide(L)'
;SGAFGAFLQENYFLANYNLEQAAAVLVPVARTYAVLDAVGDRGLRLVNAAVGAVAQAVYTAASAAGTGCGVALGFDCVSYAEEFGVAGQGEVPLLIMM
;
A
#
# COMPACT_ATOMS: atom_id res chain seq x y z
N SER A 1 -5.75 -8.90 18.14
CA SER A 1 -5.76 -8.71 16.68
C SER A 1 -6.87 -9.58 16.09
N GLY A 2 -7.68 -9.04 15.18
CA GLY A 2 -8.70 -9.83 14.45
C GLY A 2 -8.08 -10.64 13.32
N ALA A 3 -8.87 -11.47 12.62
CA ALA A 3 -8.41 -12.34 11.52
C ALA A 3 -7.58 -11.61 10.46
N PHE A 4 -7.87 -10.33 10.21
CA PHE A 4 -7.16 -9.51 9.24
C PHE A 4 -5.72 -9.11 9.68
N GLY A 5 -5.45 -9.03 10.99
CA GLY A 5 -4.11 -8.70 11.48
C GLY A 5 -3.07 -9.78 11.13
N ALA A 6 -3.47 -11.05 11.26
CA ALA A 6 -2.60 -12.18 10.90
C ALA A 6 -2.27 -12.16 9.41
N PHE A 7 -3.28 -11.94 8.55
CA PHE A 7 -3.08 -11.77 7.10
C PHE A 7 -2.03 -10.68 6.80
N LEU A 8 -2.17 -9.50 7.42
CA LEU A 8 -1.25 -8.39 7.19
C LEU A 8 0.18 -8.78 7.56
N GLN A 9 0.37 -9.42 8.73
CA GLN A 9 1.68 -9.78 9.26
C GLN A 9 2.34 -10.94 8.49
N GLU A 10 1.57 -11.96 8.09
CA GLU A 10 2.06 -13.11 7.31
C GLU A 10 2.53 -12.70 5.92
N ASN A 11 1.90 -11.68 5.33
CA ASN A 11 2.22 -11.17 4.00
C ASN A 11 3.22 -10.01 4.03
N TYR A 12 3.87 -9.74 5.17
CA TYR A 12 4.89 -8.71 5.32
C TYR A 12 6.28 -9.31 5.48
N PHE A 13 7.21 -8.93 4.60
CA PHE A 13 8.51 -9.60 4.48
C PHE A 13 9.59 -9.03 5.40
N LEU A 14 9.33 -7.90 6.05
CA LEU A 14 10.29 -7.21 6.89
C LEU A 14 9.89 -7.29 8.38
N ALA A 15 10.85 -7.04 9.26
CA ALA A 15 10.67 -7.16 10.71
C ALA A 15 10.67 -5.81 11.45
N ASN A 16 10.44 -4.70 10.75
CA ASN A 16 10.51 -3.35 11.32
C ASN A 16 9.16 -2.76 11.77
N TYR A 17 8.04 -3.43 11.47
CA TYR A 17 6.71 -3.07 11.97
C TYR A 17 5.96 -4.33 12.41
N ASN A 18 5.12 -4.19 13.44
CA ASN A 18 4.15 -5.20 13.84
C ASN A 18 2.76 -4.78 13.33
N LEU A 19 2.31 -5.38 12.23
CA LEU A 19 1.07 -5.01 11.57
C LEU A 19 -0.17 -5.43 12.37
N GLU A 20 -0.06 -6.42 13.25
CA GLU A 20 -1.15 -6.80 14.15
C GLU A 20 -1.46 -5.73 15.20
N GLN A 21 -0.51 -4.82 15.43
CA GLN A 21 -0.62 -3.72 16.40
C GLN A 21 -0.83 -2.35 15.72
N ALA A 22 -0.86 -2.31 14.39
CA ALA A 22 -1.20 -1.09 13.66
C ALA A 22 -2.67 -0.72 13.93
N ALA A 23 -2.92 0.56 14.22
CA ALA A 23 -4.30 1.04 14.44
C ALA A 23 -5.12 1.01 13.14
N ALA A 24 -4.47 1.26 12.02
CA ALA A 24 -5.02 1.13 10.67
C ALA A 24 -3.88 0.81 9.69
N VAL A 25 -4.23 0.13 8.59
CA VAL A 25 -3.31 -0.06 7.46
C VAL A 25 -3.97 0.50 6.21
N LEU A 26 -3.29 1.42 5.54
CA LEU A 26 -3.72 2.02 4.28
C LEU A 26 -2.92 1.43 3.13
N VAL A 27 -3.60 1.00 2.07
CA VAL A 27 -2.97 0.34 0.91
C VAL A 27 -3.44 1.03 -0.37
N PRO A 28 -2.64 1.93 -0.96
CA PRO A 28 -2.94 2.49 -2.28
C PRO A 28 -2.92 1.40 -3.34
N VAL A 29 -4.01 1.32 -4.10
CA VAL A 29 -4.20 0.39 -5.21
C VAL A 29 -4.41 1.18 -6.49
N ALA A 30 -3.75 0.79 -7.58
CA ALA A 30 -3.92 1.45 -8.87
C ALA A 30 -3.91 0.48 -10.05
N ARG A 31 -4.55 0.87 -11.16
CA ARG A 31 -4.51 0.15 -12.44
C ARG A 31 -3.25 0.47 -13.22
N THR A 32 -2.10 0.00 -12.71
CA THR A 32 -0.78 0.38 -13.22
C THR A 32 -0.61 0.16 -14.73
N TYR A 33 -1.12 -0.97 -15.24
CA TYR A 33 -1.09 -1.27 -16.68
C TYR A 33 -1.97 -0.33 -17.50
N ALA A 34 -3.18 -0.02 -17.04
CA ALA A 34 -4.06 0.93 -17.72
C ALA A 34 -3.44 2.34 -17.78
N VAL A 35 -2.70 2.75 -16.73
CA VAL A 35 -1.95 4.01 -16.75
C VAL A 35 -0.81 3.95 -17.76
N LEU A 36 -0.07 2.84 -17.80
CA LEU A 36 1.00 2.63 -18.79
C LEU A 36 0.45 2.69 -20.22
N ASP A 37 -0.67 2.03 -20.49
CA ASP A 37 -1.34 2.05 -21.80
C ASP A 37 -1.79 3.46 -22.20
N ALA A 38 -2.23 4.27 -21.23
CA ALA A 38 -2.74 5.61 -21.47
C ALA A 38 -1.64 6.68 -21.68
N VAL A 39 -0.51 6.59 -20.98
CA VAL A 39 0.52 7.65 -20.98
C VAL A 39 1.92 7.17 -21.42
N GLY A 40 2.04 5.93 -21.89
CA GLY A 40 3.26 5.31 -22.38
C GLY A 40 4.28 5.05 -21.26
N ASP A 41 5.56 4.91 -21.64
CA ASP A 41 6.68 4.47 -20.78
C ASP A 41 6.87 5.27 -19.46
N ARG A 42 6.28 6.47 -19.36
CA ARG A 42 6.30 7.29 -18.14
C ARG A 42 5.20 6.93 -17.14
N GLY A 43 4.27 6.05 -17.49
CA GLY A 43 3.12 5.69 -16.66
C GLY A 43 3.52 5.16 -15.29
N LEU A 44 4.52 4.29 -15.22
CA LEU A 44 5.05 3.81 -13.93
C LEU A 44 5.61 4.94 -13.06
N ARG A 45 6.28 5.94 -13.67
CA ARG A 45 6.79 7.10 -12.92
C ARG A 45 5.65 7.96 -12.40
N LEU A 46 4.59 8.12 -13.18
CA LEU A 46 3.39 8.86 -12.78
C LEU A 46 2.69 8.18 -11.59
N VAL A 47 2.49 6.87 -11.68
CA VAL A 47 1.90 6.06 -10.59
C VAL A 47 2.74 6.17 -9.33
N ASN A 48 4.06 5.98 -9.43
CA ASN A 48 4.96 6.11 -8.28
C ASN A 48 4.97 7.52 -7.68
N ALA A 49 4.91 8.56 -8.51
CA ALA A 49 4.83 9.94 -8.03
C ALA A 49 3.51 10.20 -7.28
N ALA A 50 2.39 9.70 -7.79
CA ALA A 50 1.09 9.84 -7.15
C ALA A 50 1.04 9.09 -5.81
N VAL A 51 1.51 7.84 -5.78
CA VAL A 51 1.57 7.05 -4.54
C VAL A 51 2.55 7.64 -3.53
N GLY A 52 3.69 8.15 -3.97
CA GLY A 52 4.63 8.87 -3.11
C GLY A 52 4.01 10.14 -2.50
N ALA A 53 3.22 10.88 -3.28
CA ALA A 53 2.49 12.04 -2.78
C ALA A 53 1.42 11.65 -1.75
N VAL A 54 0.69 10.55 -1.97
CA VAL A 54 -0.26 9.99 -0.99
C VAL A 54 0.45 9.62 0.31
N ALA A 55 1.57 8.89 0.24
CA ALA A 55 2.35 8.52 1.42
C ALA A 55 2.81 9.76 2.21
N GLN A 56 3.32 10.78 1.53
CA GLN A 56 3.75 12.03 2.17
C GLN A 56 2.58 12.78 2.83
N ALA A 57 1.42 12.79 2.19
CA ALA A 57 0.21 13.38 2.77
C ALA A 57 -0.21 12.66 4.06
N VAL A 58 -0.16 11.32 4.07
CA VAL A 58 -0.47 10.50 5.26
C VAL A 58 0.54 10.76 6.37
N TYR A 59 1.85 10.80 6.07
CA TYR A 59 2.87 11.17 7.05
C TYR A 59 2.60 12.53 7.70
N THR A 60 2.24 13.53 6.89
CA THR A 60 1.98 14.89 7.37
C THR A 60 0.71 14.93 8.23
N ALA A 61 -0.34 14.23 7.82
CA ALA A 61 -1.59 14.12 8.57
C ALA A 61 -1.40 13.38 9.90
N ALA A 62 -0.66 12.26 9.90
CA ALA A 62 -0.34 11.50 11.12
C ALA A 62 0.47 12.34 12.10
N SER A 63 1.49 13.06 11.61
CA SER A 63 2.28 13.98 12.43
C SER A 63 1.40 15.07 13.05
N ALA A 64 0.48 15.67 12.29
CA ALA A 64 -0.46 16.67 12.80
C ALA A 64 -1.45 16.10 13.82
N ALA A 65 -1.83 14.82 13.68
CA ALA A 65 -2.69 14.10 14.62
C ALA A 65 -1.93 13.54 15.85
N GLY A 66 -0.59 13.68 15.89
CA GLY A 66 0.24 13.13 16.96
C GLY A 66 0.35 11.61 16.94
N THR A 67 0.12 10.96 15.80
CA THR A 67 0.21 9.50 15.62
C THR A 67 1.49 9.11 14.89
N GLY A 68 1.94 7.87 15.12
CA GLY A 68 2.99 7.26 14.30
C GLY A 68 2.51 7.02 12.86
N CYS A 69 3.45 7.00 11.92
CA CYS A 69 3.23 6.55 10.55
C CYS A 69 4.49 5.84 10.06
N GLY A 70 4.31 4.73 9.37
CA GLY A 70 5.31 3.96 8.66
C GLY A 70 4.85 3.69 7.24
N VAL A 71 5.80 3.42 6.35
CA VAL A 71 5.55 2.97 4.97
C VAL A 71 6.46 1.78 4.70
N ALA A 72 5.92 0.76 4.06
CA ALA A 72 6.72 -0.35 3.59
C ALA A 72 6.33 -0.83 2.19
N LEU A 73 7.35 -1.29 1.46
CA LEU A 73 7.24 -1.84 0.11
C LEU A 73 7.46 -3.36 0.06
N GLY A 74 8.06 -3.94 1.11
CA GLY A 74 8.35 -5.36 1.19
C GLY A 74 7.16 -6.17 1.69
N PHE A 75 6.13 -6.33 0.87
CA PHE A 75 4.93 -7.13 1.17
C PHE A 75 4.45 -7.89 -0.08
N ASP A 76 3.62 -8.91 0.11
CA ASP A 76 3.03 -9.68 -0.99
C ASP A 76 1.85 -8.94 -1.62
N CYS A 77 2.11 -8.16 -2.67
CA CYS A 77 1.06 -7.42 -3.37
C CYS A 77 0.06 -8.30 -4.11
N VAL A 78 0.41 -9.55 -4.44
CA VAL A 78 -0.51 -10.49 -5.11
C VAL A 78 -1.54 -10.98 -4.10
N SER A 79 -1.09 -11.46 -2.94
CA SER A 79 -1.99 -11.90 -1.86
C SER A 79 -2.91 -10.78 -1.39
N TYR A 80 -2.44 -9.52 -1.32
CA TYR A 80 -3.29 -8.35 -1.04
C TYR A 80 -4.32 -8.09 -2.15
N ALA A 81 -3.94 -8.22 -3.42
CA ALA A 81 -4.88 -8.03 -4.53
C ALA A 81 -5.99 -9.10 -4.53
N GLU A 82 -5.66 -10.34 -4.15
CA GLU A 82 -6.62 -11.43 -3.99
C GLU A 82 -7.55 -11.17 -2.80
N GLU A 83 -7.00 -10.84 -1.64
CA GLU A 83 -7.77 -10.54 -0.42
C GLU A 83 -8.73 -9.35 -0.63
N PHE A 84 -8.34 -8.33 -1.39
CA PHE A 84 -9.20 -7.20 -1.73
C PHE A 84 -10.21 -7.50 -2.86
N GLY A 85 -10.11 -8.64 -3.54
CA GLY A 85 -10.96 -8.97 -4.68
C GLY A 85 -10.68 -8.12 -5.93
N VAL A 86 -9.46 -7.60 -6.06
CA VAL A 86 -9.06 -6.68 -7.15
C VAL A 86 -8.06 -7.28 -8.14
N ALA A 87 -7.55 -8.48 -7.87
CA ALA A 87 -6.58 -9.17 -8.74
C ALA A 87 -7.05 -9.29 -10.21
N GLY A 88 -8.34 -9.57 -10.44
CA GLY A 88 -8.93 -9.68 -11.79
C GLY A 88 -9.19 -8.33 -12.49
N GLN A 89 -8.99 -7.21 -11.79
CA GLN A 89 -9.31 -5.86 -12.29
C GLN A 89 -8.08 -5.10 -12.81
N GLY A 90 -6.91 -5.76 -12.84
CA GLY A 90 -5.63 -5.13 -13.19
C GLY A 90 -5.16 -4.11 -12.16
N GLU A 91 -5.71 -4.18 -10.95
CA GLU A 91 -5.44 -3.30 -9.81
C GLU A 91 -4.34 -3.89 -8.93
N VAL A 92 -3.31 -3.09 -8.66
CA VAL A 92 -2.09 -3.53 -8.00
C VAL A 92 -1.91 -2.73 -6.70
N PRO A 93 -1.79 -3.39 -5.54
CA PRO A 93 -1.32 -2.78 -4.30
C PRO A 93 0.13 -2.32 -4.43
N LEU A 94 0.42 -1.06 -4.06
CA LEU A 94 1.72 -0.44 -4.36
C LEU A 94 2.62 -0.24 -3.15
N LEU A 95 2.03 0.04 -1.98
CA LEU A 95 2.71 0.11 -0.69
C LEU A 95 1.70 -0.11 0.43
N ILE A 96 2.19 -0.39 1.63
CA ILE A 96 1.38 -0.38 2.86
C ILE A 96 1.83 0.77 3.75
N MET A 97 0.88 1.43 4.41
CA MET A 97 1.13 2.49 5.40
C MET A 97 0.46 2.13 6.71
N MET A 98 1.14 2.32 7.83
CA MET A 98 0.72 1.84 9.15
C MET A 98 1.01 2.84 10.27
#